data_AF-A0A6P7GTR1-F1
#
_entry.id   AF-A0A6P7GTR1-F1
#
_cell.length_a   1.000
_cell.length_b   1.000
_cell.length_c   1.000
_cell.angle_alpha   90.00
_cell.angle_beta   90.00
_cell.angle_gamma   90.00
#
_symmetry.space_group_name_H-M   'P 1'
#
loop_
_entity.id
_entity.type
_entity.pdbx_description
1 polymer ?
#
loop_
_entity_poly.entity_id
_entity_poly.type
_entity_poly.pdbx_seq_one_letter_code
_entity_poly.pdbx_strand_id
1 'polypeptide(L)'
;MRLNADKAFYGVLSLKHDFLLNYSSSQSANMSTVDNSNSSNRTSVVNLPKLSLPRFEGFYKDFPTYYNIFNSLIHNNPDISNVEKFQYLLTSFGNEPLALIKGIPLTEGNYVVAYEKL
;
A
#
# COMPACT_ATOMS: atom_id res chain seq x y z
N MET A 1 23.80 -9.49 48.59
CA MET A 1 24.42 -10.12 47.40
C MET A 1 23.53 -9.89 46.17
N ARG A 2 23.72 -8.80 45.40
CA ARG A 2 23.11 -8.55 44.08
C ARG A 2 24.08 -7.73 43.21
N LEU A 3 25.22 -8.33 42.87
CA LEU A 3 26.31 -7.66 42.12
C LEU A 3 26.80 -8.46 40.90
N ASN A 4 25.94 -9.32 40.34
CA ASN A 4 26.33 -10.20 39.22
C ASN A 4 25.46 -10.08 37.96
N ALA A 5 24.46 -9.19 37.95
CA ALA A 5 23.58 -9.01 36.79
C ALA A 5 24.11 -7.96 35.80
N ASP A 6 24.83 -6.94 36.29
CA ASP A 6 25.23 -5.79 35.48
C ASP A 6 26.35 -6.15 34.48
N LYS A 7 27.30 -7.00 34.88
CA LYS A 7 28.43 -7.38 34.00
C LYS A 7 27.98 -8.18 32.76
N ALA A 8 26.97 -9.05 32.90
CA ALA A 8 26.44 -9.81 31.78
C ALA A 8 25.69 -8.91 30.78
N PHE A 9 24.97 -7.90 31.28
CA PHE A 9 24.22 -6.96 30.46
C PHE A 9 25.15 -6.09 29.60
N TYR A 10 26.22 -5.54 30.20
CA TYR A 10 27.21 -4.75 29.44
C TYR A 10 27.99 -5.59 28.41
N GLY A 11 28.26 -6.87 28.71
CA GLY A 11 28.90 -7.77 27.73
C GLY A 11 28.06 -7.98 26.47
N VAL A 12 26.74 -8.16 26.61
CA VAL A 12 25.82 -8.31 25.47
C VAL A 12 25.63 -6.99 24.71
N LEU A 13 25.57 -5.86 25.41
CA LEU A 13 25.52 -4.54 24.78
C LEU A 13 26.78 -4.24 23.96
N SER A 14 27.97 -4.58 24.46
CA SER A 14 29.24 -4.38 23.74
C SER A 14 29.29 -5.20 22.45
N LEU A 15 28.96 -6.49 22.51
CA LEU A 15 28.99 -7.37 21.33
C LEU A 15 28.03 -6.88 20.23
N LYS A 16 26.87 -6.35 20.60
CA LYS A 16 25.92 -5.78 19.63
C LYS A 16 26.41 -4.45 19.07
N HIS A 17 27.06 -3.62 19.89
CA HIS A 17 27.60 -2.34 19.46
C HIS A 17 28.76 -2.52 18.46
N ASP A 18 29.68 -3.44 18.72
CA ASP A 18 30.78 -3.77 17.79
C ASP A 18 30.24 -4.34 16.46
N PHE A 19 29.19 -5.15 16.53
CA PHE A 19 28.53 -5.67 15.33
C PHE A 19 27.90 -4.57 14.46
N LEU A 20 27.24 -3.57 15.07
CA LEU A 20 26.61 -2.47 14.34
C LEU A 20 27.64 -1.51 13.70
N LEU A 21 28.78 -1.28 14.35
CA LEU A 21 29.85 -0.44 13.79
C LEU A 21 30.54 -1.10 12.59
N ASN A 22 30.77 -2.41 12.63
CA ASN A 22 31.40 -3.13 11.53
C ASN A 22 30.51 -3.21 10.27
N TYR A 23 29.18 -3.20 10.45
CA TYR A 23 28.23 -3.21 9.33
C TYR A 23 28.21 -1.88 8.56
N SER A 24 28.47 -0.75 9.23
CA SER A 24 28.44 0.58 8.58
C SER A 24 29.72 0.88 7.79
N SER A 25 30.85 0.28 8.18
CA SER A 25 32.15 0.49 7.53
C SER A 25 32.36 -0.33 6.25
N SER A 26 31.46 -1.26 5.92
CA SER A 26 31.58 -2.14 4.74
C SER A 26 30.84 -1.65 3.50
N GLN A 27 30.28 -0.43 3.49
CA GLN A 27 29.60 0.16 2.32
C GLN A 27 30.37 1.28 1.59
N SER A 28 31.70 1.34 1.72
CA SER A 28 32.50 2.29 0.93
C SER A 28 33.67 1.63 0.21
N ALA A 29 33.36 0.85 -0.81
CA ALA A 29 34.26 0.64 -1.95
C ALA A 29 33.45 0.14 -3.15
N ASN A 30 33.05 1.06 -4.02
CA ASN A 30 33.32 0.89 -5.45
C ASN A 30 33.21 2.22 -6.20
N MET A 31 34.33 2.55 -6.83
CA MET A 31 34.62 3.73 -7.61
C MET A 31 34.06 3.57 -9.03
N SER A 32 33.70 4.69 -9.61
CA SER A 32 32.92 4.92 -10.82
C SER A 32 33.37 4.14 -12.07
N THR A 33 32.39 3.59 -12.81
CA THR A 33 32.44 3.51 -14.27
C THR A 33 31.24 4.27 -14.82
N VAL A 34 31.54 5.35 -15.55
CA VAL A 34 30.58 6.08 -16.36
C VAL A 34 30.09 5.11 -17.45
N ASP A 35 28.84 4.66 -17.34
CA ASP A 35 28.11 4.09 -18.47
C ASP A 35 26.75 4.77 -18.58
N ASN A 36 26.48 5.14 -19.82
CA ASN A 36 25.41 5.98 -20.28
C ASN A 36 24.14 5.13 -20.46
N SER A 37 23.00 5.75 -20.18
CA SER A 37 21.66 5.42 -20.67
C SER A 37 20.97 4.13 -20.20
N ASN A 38 19.78 4.36 -19.61
CA ASN A 38 18.66 3.46 -19.42
C ASN A 38 18.82 2.33 -18.39
N SER A 39 18.85 2.71 -17.12
CA SER A 39 18.18 1.92 -16.08
C SER A 39 16.68 1.95 -16.36
N SER A 40 16.23 1.09 -17.28
CA SER A 40 14.83 0.68 -17.30
C SER A 40 14.60 0.04 -15.94
N ASN A 41 13.92 0.76 -15.04
CA ASN A 41 13.33 0.22 -13.84
C ASN A 41 12.47 -0.96 -14.29
N ARG A 42 13.06 -2.15 -14.35
CA ARG A 42 12.32 -3.40 -14.51
C ARG A 42 11.70 -3.64 -13.16
N THR A 43 10.63 -2.90 -12.88
CA THR A 43 9.58 -3.38 -12.00
C THR A 43 9.30 -4.78 -12.49
N SER A 44 9.67 -5.77 -11.71
CA SER A 44 9.23 -7.14 -11.89
C SER A 44 7.72 -7.07 -11.87
N VAL A 45 7.11 -6.98 -13.05
CA VAL A 45 5.67 -7.06 -13.23
C VAL A 45 5.35 -8.51 -12.89
N VAL A 46 5.18 -8.77 -11.60
CA VAL A 46 4.52 -9.97 -11.13
C VAL A 46 3.17 -9.91 -11.85
N ASN A 47 2.98 -10.81 -12.81
CA ASN A 47 1.71 -10.94 -13.50
C ASN A 47 0.76 -11.59 -12.50
N LEU A 48 0.23 -10.78 -11.58
CA LEU A 48 -0.85 -11.20 -10.72
C LEU A 48 -2.05 -11.50 -11.62
N PRO A 49 -2.82 -12.57 -11.34
CA PRO A 49 -4.12 -12.72 -11.97
C PRO A 49 -4.90 -11.42 -11.77
N LYS A 50 -5.56 -10.94 -12.84
CA LYS A 50 -6.33 -9.70 -12.81
C LYS A 50 -7.33 -9.78 -11.65
N LEU A 51 -7.06 -9.06 -10.57
CA LEU A 51 -7.92 -9.08 -9.38
C LEU A 51 -9.23 -8.39 -9.77
N SER A 52 -10.31 -9.16 -9.86
CA SER A 52 -11.63 -8.61 -10.19
C SER A 52 -12.21 -7.92 -8.96
N LEU A 53 -12.77 -6.73 -9.15
CA LEU A 53 -13.41 -5.99 -8.08
C LEU A 53 -14.62 -6.79 -7.56
N PRO A 54 -14.68 -7.13 -6.25
CA PRO A 54 -15.80 -7.86 -5.70
C PRO A 54 -17.04 -6.98 -5.69
N ARG A 55 -18.21 -7.59 -5.92
CA ARG A 55 -19.49 -6.89 -5.84
C ARG A 55 -19.96 -6.80 -4.39
N PHE A 56 -20.29 -5.60 -3.94
CA PHE A 56 -20.84 -5.35 -2.62
C PHE A 56 -22.37 -5.28 -2.69
N GLU A 57 -23.04 -6.31 -2.20
CA GLU A 57 -24.50 -6.45 -2.27
C GLU A 57 -25.24 -5.74 -1.12
N GLY A 58 -24.53 -5.07 -0.21
CA GLY A 58 -25.11 -4.33 0.93
C GLY A 58 -24.94 -4.98 2.30
N PHE A 59 -24.25 -6.12 2.40
CA PHE A 59 -24.01 -6.78 3.69
C PHE A 59 -22.88 -6.09 4.46
N TYR A 60 -23.21 -5.43 5.57
CA TYR A 60 -22.23 -4.71 6.41
C TYR A 60 -20.98 -5.53 6.77
N LYS A 61 -21.12 -6.84 7.02
CA LYS A 61 -20.00 -7.75 7.32
C LYS A 61 -18.94 -7.83 6.20
N ASP A 62 -19.36 -7.64 4.95
CA ASP A 62 -18.50 -7.77 3.77
C ASP A 62 -17.90 -6.42 3.36
N PHE A 63 -18.38 -5.32 3.96
CA PHE A 63 -17.95 -3.96 3.63
C PHE A 63 -16.47 -3.71 3.91
N PRO A 64 -15.88 -4.13 5.06
CA PRO A 64 -14.45 -3.94 5.31
C PRO A 64 -13.57 -4.63 4.28
N THR A 65 -13.95 -5.84 3.85
CA THR A 65 -13.23 -6.60 2.83
C THR A 65 -13.31 -5.90 1.48
N TYR A 66 -14.52 -5.48 1.08
CA TYR A 66 -14.73 -4.72 -0.15
C TYR A 66 -13.93 -3.41 -0.15
N TYR A 67 -14.00 -2.63 0.91
CA TYR A 67 -13.32 -1.34 1.05
C TYR A 67 -11.81 -1.47 0.90
N ASN A 68 -11.20 -2.47 1.56
CA ASN A 68 -9.77 -2.73 1.44
C ASN A 68 -9.36 -3.10 0.00
N ILE A 69 -10.15 -3.93 -0.68
CA ILE A 69 -9.87 -4.34 -2.06
C ILE A 69 -10.05 -3.16 -3.03
N PHE A 70 -11.13 -2.40 -2.89
CA PHE A 70 -11.38 -1.20 -3.69
C PHE A 70 -10.25 -0.18 -3.53
N ASN A 71 -9.76 0.02 -2.30
CA ASN A 71 -8.68 0.96 -2.04
C ASN A 71 -7.36 0.54 -2.65
N SER A 72 -7.02 -0.74 -2.52
CA SER A 72 -5.78 -1.29 -3.07
C SER A 72 -5.76 -1.29 -4.59
N LEU A 73 -6.91 -1.47 -5.24
CA LEU A 73 -6.97 -1.62 -6.70
C LEU A 73 -7.29 -0.31 -7.43
N ILE A 74 -8.19 0.50 -6.87
CA ILE A 74 -8.84 1.60 -7.57
C ILE A 74 -8.51 2.95 -6.90
N HIS A 75 -8.77 3.12 -5.60
CA HIS A 75 -8.61 4.42 -4.93
C HIS A 75 -7.16 4.91 -4.96
N ASN A 76 -6.22 4.04 -4.53
CA ASN A 76 -4.80 4.38 -4.41
C ASN A 76 -4.04 4.31 -5.74
N ASN A 77 -4.69 3.89 -6.82
CA ASN A 77 -4.07 3.80 -8.13
C ASN A 77 -4.07 5.19 -8.81
N PRO A 78 -2.88 5.78 -9.06
CA PRO A 78 -2.78 7.09 -9.72
C PRO A 78 -3.06 7.04 -11.23
N ASP A 79 -3.02 5.85 -11.84
CA ASP A 79 -3.23 5.66 -13.29
C ASP A 79 -4.71 5.63 -13.68
N ILE A 80 -5.62 5.63 -12.70
CA ILE A 80 -7.07 5.63 -12.90
C ILE A 80 -7.61 7.03 -12.59
N SER A 81 -8.38 7.61 -13.50
CA SER A 81 -9.00 8.93 -13.28
C SER A 81 -10.12 8.86 -12.24
N ASN A 82 -10.43 9.97 -11.57
CA ASN A 82 -11.51 9.98 -10.56
C ASN A 82 -12.88 9.62 -11.16
N VAL A 83 -13.14 9.96 -12.42
CA VAL A 83 -14.37 9.55 -13.14
C VAL A 83 -14.42 8.03 -13.30
N GLU A 84 -13.31 7.41 -13.71
CA GLU A 84 -13.22 5.94 -13.81
C GLU A 84 -13.35 5.29 -12.44
N LYS A 85 -12.69 5.82 -11.40
CA LYS A 85 -12.83 5.34 -10.01
C LYS A 85 -14.29 5.37 -9.57
N PHE A 86 -15.01 6.44 -9.89
CA PHE A 86 -16.42 6.57 -9.57
C PHE A 86 -17.28 5.58 -10.37
N GLN A 87 -16.96 5.33 -11.64
CA GLN A 87 -17.65 4.30 -12.42
C GLN A 87 -17.40 2.89 -11.86
N TYR A 88 -16.18 2.58 -11.43
CA TYR A 88 -15.88 1.34 -10.71
C TYR A 88 -16.68 1.24 -9.42
N LEU A 89 -16.75 2.32 -8.65
CA LEU A 89 -17.52 2.40 -7.42
C LEU A 89 -19.01 2.07 -7.66
N LEU A 90 -19.62 2.68 -8.67
CA LEU A 90 -21.02 2.41 -9.03
C LEU A 90 -21.25 0.97 -9.50
N THR A 91 -20.29 0.39 -10.24
CA THR A 91 -20.45 -0.96 -10.79
C THR A 91 -20.18 -2.07 -9.78
N SER A 92 -19.36 -1.80 -8.75
CA SER A 92 -19.15 -2.73 -7.64
C SER A 92 -20.27 -2.68 -6.60
N PHE A 93 -21.04 -1.61 -6.50
CA PHE A 93 -22.20 -1.58 -5.62
C PHE A 93 -23.42 -2.25 -6.25
N GLY A 94 -23.98 -3.23 -5.55
CA GLY A 94 -25.26 -3.85 -5.83
C GLY A 94 -26.38 -3.30 -4.95
N ASN A 95 -27.63 -3.52 -5.35
CA ASN A 95 -28.85 -3.31 -4.56
C ASN A 95 -28.95 -1.92 -3.90
N GLU A 96 -29.04 -1.91 -2.56
CA GLU A 96 -29.32 -0.75 -1.72
C GLU A 96 -28.16 0.25 -1.63
N PRO A 97 -26.88 -0.16 -1.46
CA PRO A 97 -25.72 0.74 -1.55
C PRO A 97 -25.66 1.55 -2.85
N LEU A 98 -26.06 0.94 -3.97
CA LEU A 98 -26.10 1.63 -5.25
C LEU A 98 -27.10 2.79 -5.25
N ALA A 99 -28.24 2.66 -4.56
CA ALA A 99 -29.25 3.70 -4.50
C ALA A 99 -28.75 4.98 -3.79
N LEU A 100 -27.91 4.84 -2.77
CA LEU A 100 -27.30 5.97 -2.05
C LEU A 100 -26.39 6.80 -2.96
N ILE A 101 -25.66 6.13 -3.85
CA ILE A 101 -24.59 6.73 -4.63
C ILE A 101 -25.10 7.15 -6.02
N LYS A 102 -26.14 6.49 -6.55
CA LYS A 102 -26.77 6.80 -7.84
C LYS A 102 -27.41 8.19 -7.90
N GLY A 103 -27.74 8.78 -6.74
CA GLY A 103 -28.21 10.18 -6.66
C GLY A 103 -27.13 11.22 -6.92
N ILE A 104 -25.85 10.83 -6.91
CA ILE A 104 -24.72 11.72 -7.12
C ILE A 104 -24.32 11.67 -8.61
N PRO A 105 -24.25 12.82 -9.31
CA PRO A 105 -23.84 12.85 -10.71
C PRO A 105 -22.41 12.32 -10.89
N LEU A 106 -22.21 11.40 -11.84
CA LEU A 106 -20.92 10.84 -12.23
C LEU A 106 -20.01 11.92 -12.82
N THR A 107 -19.25 12.59 -11.97
CA THR A 107 -18.30 13.65 -12.35
C THR A 107 -17.02 13.52 -11.54
N GLU A 108 -15.93 14.11 -12.03
CA GLU A 108 -14.62 14.01 -11.41
C GLU A 108 -14.59 14.58 -9.99
N GLY A 109 -15.23 15.74 -9.77
CA GLY A 109 -15.29 16.39 -8.46
C GLY A 109 -16.20 15.66 -7.46
N ASN A 110 -17.21 14.94 -7.96
CA ASN A 110 -18.16 14.24 -7.10
C ASN A 110 -17.65 12.88 -6.60
N TYR A 111 -16.60 12.32 -7.20
CA TYR A 111 -16.02 11.07 -6.74
C TYR A 111 -15.61 11.13 -5.27
N VAL A 112 -14.89 12.20 -4.88
CA VAL A 112 -14.40 12.37 -3.51
C VAL A 112 -15.57 12.42 -2.52
N VAL A 113 -16.61 13.18 -2.87
CA VAL A 113 -17.84 13.30 -2.04
C VAL A 113 -18.57 11.97 -1.94
N ALA A 114 -18.66 11.21 -3.03
CA ALA A 114 -19.28 9.89 -3.03
C ALA A 114 -18.49 8.88 -2.17
N TYR A 115 -17.16 8.95 -2.23
CA TYR A 115 -16.26 8.07 -1.48
C TYR A 115 -16.26 8.36 0.02
N GLU A 116 -16.32 9.64 0.42
CA GLU A 116 -16.44 10.04 1.84
C GLU A 116 -17.77 9.62 2.49
N LYS A 117 -18.79 9.29 1.69
CA LYS A 117 -20.12 8.88 2.16
C LYS A 117 -20.28 7.37 2.37
N LEU A 118 -19.23 6.59 2.12
CA LEU A 118 -19.19 5.14 2.30
C LEU A 118 -19.00 4.76 3.77
#